data_AF-A0A2T0SW53-F1
#
_entry.id   AF-A0A2T0SW53-F1
#
_cell.length_a   1.000
_cell.length_b   1.000
_cell.length_c   1.000
_cell.angle_alpha   90.00
_cell.angle_beta   90.00
_cell.angle_gamma   90.00
#
_symmetry.space_group_name_H-M   'P 1'
#
loop_
_entity.id
_entity.type
_entity.pdbx_description
1 polymer ?
#
loop_
_entity_poly.entity_id
_entity_poly.type
_entity_poly.pdbx_seq_one_letter_code
_entity_poly.pdbx_strand_id
1 'polypeptide(L)'
;MEKLNDGQVATLRRHLLKTGTSDALIDELIDHLACEVEHYVWIGLPFDKALETVTDQATHTAVKHLRERYQVELTMSDEQLQKASLDDIVFQFRNKAYGAYDLRQSYRLTMRNAIIMAVSFCLMLVAILDGLNRKEWSYVSLTGLAWILGVAGMTYAGVSWYLARVREQQFSV
;
A
#
# COMPACT_ATOMS: atom_id res chain seq x y z
N MET A 1 35.98 -20.52 -16.81
CA MET A 1 35.82 -19.58 -15.68
C MET A 1 36.41 -20.28 -14.47
N GLU A 2 37.37 -19.65 -13.81
CA GLU A 2 37.93 -20.18 -12.57
C GLU A 2 36.91 -19.89 -11.47
N LYS A 3 36.38 -20.95 -10.85
CA LYS A 3 35.37 -20.80 -9.79
C LYS A 3 36.05 -20.48 -8.48
N LEU A 4 35.41 -19.62 -7.68
CA LEU A 4 35.89 -19.32 -6.33
C LEU A 4 35.85 -20.59 -5.46
N ASN A 5 36.85 -20.73 -4.59
CA ASN A 5 36.90 -21.78 -3.57
C ASN A 5 35.87 -21.48 -2.46
N ASP A 6 35.34 -22.52 -1.82
CA ASP A 6 34.39 -22.42 -0.69
C ASP A 6 34.89 -21.49 0.43
N GLY A 7 36.21 -21.45 0.68
CA GLY A 7 36.83 -20.51 1.63
C GLY A 7 36.78 -19.04 1.21
N GLN A 8 36.83 -18.77 -0.10
CA GLN A 8 36.73 -17.41 -0.67
C GLN A 8 35.27 -16.92 -0.65
N VAL A 9 34.32 -17.81 -0.96
CA VAL A 9 32.88 -17.54 -0.85
C VAL A 9 32.47 -17.26 0.60
N ALA A 10 33.00 -18.02 1.56
CA ALA A 10 32.79 -17.76 2.98
C ALA A 10 33.35 -16.40 3.44
N THR A 11 34.39 -15.89 2.77
CA THR A 11 34.96 -14.56 3.06
C THR A 11 34.08 -13.45 2.51
N LEU A 12 33.52 -13.61 1.31
CA LEU A 12 32.47 -12.73 0.75
C LEU A 12 31.24 -12.65 1.67
N ARG A 13 30.72 -13.80 2.12
CA ARG A 13 29.59 -13.88 3.06
C ARG A 13 29.84 -13.10 4.36
N ARG A 14 31.02 -13.30 4.97
CA ARG A 14 31.40 -12.57 6.19
C ARG A 14 31.52 -11.07 5.97
N HIS A 15 31.95 -10.65 4.79
CA HIS A 15 32.01 -9.23 4.45
C HIS A 15 30.61 -8.61 4.37
N LEU A 16 29.67 -9.27 3.70
CA LEU A 16 28.28 -8.81 3.57
C LEU A 16 27.53 -8.73 4.89
N LEU A 17 27.77 -9.68 5.79
CA LEU A 17 27.23 -9.67 7.16
C LEU A 17 27.74 -8.47 7.97
N LYS A 18 29.02 -8.11 7.82
CA LYS A 18 29.59 -6.93 8.50
C LYS A 18 29.03 -5.61 7.98
N THR A 19 28.58 -5.55 6.73
CA THR A 19 27.97 -4.35 6.13
C THR A 19 26.48 -4.18 6.51
N GLY A 20 25.91 -5.07 7.34
CA GLY A 20 24.54 -4.98 7.83
C GLY A 20 23.47 -5.51 6.87
N THR A 21 23.87 -6.36 5.92
CA THR A 21 22.96 -6.97 4.94
C THR A 21 22.09 -8.05 5.60
N SER A 22 20.80 -8.10 5.31
CA SER A 22 19.89 -9.12 5.86
C SER A 22 20.13 -10.50 5.23
N ASP A 23 19.90 -11.58 6.00
CA ASP A 23 20.21 -12.97 5.59
C ASP A 23 19.60 -13.39 4.24
N ALA A 24 18.39 -12.91 3.93
CA ALA A 24 17.72 -13.20 2.66
C ALA A 24 18.35 -12.48 1.45
N LEU A 25 18.92 -11.30 1.66
CA LEU A 25 19.57 -10.51 0.61
C LEU A 25 21.02 -10.97 0.38
N ILE A 26 21.62 -11.61 1.38
CA ILE A 26 22.98 -12.17 1.32
C ILE A 26 23.08 -13.29 0.29
N ASP A 27 22.11 -14.20 0.24
CA ASP A 27 22.17 -15.34 -0.70
C ASP A 27 22.10 -14.87 -2.17
N GLU A 28 21.33 -13.82 -2.46
CA GLU A 28 21.22 -13.24 -3.81
C GLU A 28 22.43 -12.36 -4.17
N LEU A 29 22.94 -11.55 -3.22
CA LEU A 29 24.15 -10.75 -3.45
C LEU A 29 25.42 -11.60 -3.57
N ILE A 30 25.51 -12.71 -2.84
CA ILE A 30 26.70 -13.59 -2.90
C ILE A 30 26.90 -14.13 -4.30
N ASP A 31 25.84 -14.60 -4.95
CA ASP A 31 25.94 -15.20 -6.29
C ASP A 31 26.40 -14.14 -7.31
N HIS A 32 25.82 -12.94 -7.23
CA HIS A 32 26.17 -11.87 -8.13
C HIS A 32 27.61 -11.35 -7.89
N LEU A 33 28.01 -11.17 -6.62
CA LEU A 33 29.37 -10.76 -6.26
C LEU A 33 30.41 -11.83 -6.57
N ALA A 34 30.08 -13.11 -6.40
CA ALA A 34 30.96 -14.21 -6.76
C ALA A 34 31.25 -14.19 -8.26
N CYS A 35 30.23 -14.00 -9.10
CA CYS A 35 30.39 -13.91 -10.54
C CYS A 35 31.33 -12.75 -10.94
N GLU A 36 31.15 -11.58 -10.32
CA GLU A 36 31.99 -10.40 -10.59
C GLU A 36 33.46 -10.63 -10.17
N VAL A 37 33.68 -11.21 -8.98
CA VAL A 37 35.03 -11.51 -8.48
C VAL A 37 35.70 -12.59 -9.35
N GLU A 38 34.97 -13.62 -9.76
CA GLU A 38 35.46 -14.66 -10.69
C GLU A 38 35.92 -14.06 -12.02
N HIS A 39 35.21 -13.06 -12.53
CA HIS A 39 35.62 -12.34 -13.74
C HIS A 39 36.97 -11.63 -13.55
N TYR A 40 37.16 -10.92 -12.43
CA TYR A 40 38.42 -10.22 -12.15
C TYR A 40 39.60 -11.17 -11.88
N VAL A 41 39.34 -12.29 -11.21
CA VAL A 41 40.36 -13.35 -11.04
C VAL A 41 40.75 -13.95 -12.39
N TRP A 42 39.77 -14.20 -13.27
CA TRP A 42 40.02 -14.75 -14.60
C TRP A 42 40.87 -13.83 -15.50
N ILE A 43 40.75 -12.50 -15.38
CA ILE A 43 41.62 -11.56 -16.10
C ILE A 43 43.01 -11.39 -15.45
N GLY A 44 43.32 -12.15 -14.40
CA GLY A 44 44.65 -12.25 -13.79
C GLY A 44 44.87 -11.39 -12.55
N LEU A 45 43.82 -10.82 -11.94
CA LEU A 45 43.98 -10.15 -10.65
C LEU A 45 44.07 -11.19 -9.51
N PRO A 46 44.94 -10.96 -8.50
CA PRO A 46 44.91 -11.76 -7.29
C PRO A 46 43.57 -11.53 -6.57
N PHE A 47 43.04 -12.59 -5.96
CA PHE A 47 41.73 -12.60 -5.30
C PHE A 47 41.52 -11.39 -4.37
N ASP A 48 42.51 -11.05 -3.55
CA ASP A 48 42.38 -9.94 -2.60
C ASP A 48 42.13 -8.59 -3.30
N LYS A 49 42.82 -8.36 -4.43
CA LYS A 49 42.68 -7.14 -5.23
C LYS A 49 41.40 -7.15 -6.08
N ALA A 50 40.98 -8.33 -6.56
CA ALA A 50 39.69 -8.52 -7.22
C ALA A 50 38.52 -8.25 -6.25
N LEU A 51 38.60 -8.77 -5.03
CA LEU A 51 37.62 -8.55 -3.97
C LEU A 51 37.56 -7.08 -3.57
N GLU A 52 38.71 -6.41 -3.38
CA GLU A 52 38.77 -4.97 -3.08
C GLU A 52 38.14 -4.14 -4.20
N THR A 53 38.46 -4.45 -5.46
CA THR A 53 37.90 -3.75 -6.63
C THR A 53 36.38 -3.94 -6.72
N VAL A 54 35.89 -5.16 -6.53
CA VAL A 54 34.45 -5.46 -6.57
C VAL A 54 33.73 -4.84 -5.38
N THR A 55 34.32 -4.83 -4.18
CA THR A 55 33.68 -4.24 -2.99
C THR A 55 33.62 -2.71 -3.06
N ASP A 56 34.65 -2.05 -3.59
CA ASP A 56 34.66 -0.61 -3.83
C ASP A 56 33.64 -0.22 -4.93
N GLN A 57 33.62 -0.96 -6.04
CA GLN A 57 32.64 -0.76 -7.13
C GLN A 57 31.22 -1.11 -6.72
N ALA A 58 31.00 -2.20 -5.97
CA ALA A 58 29.69 -2.64 -5.51
C ALA A 58 29.09 -1.66 -4.51
N THR A 59 29.89 -1.05 -3.64
CA THR A 59 29.37 -0.05 -2.70
C THR A 59 28.84 1.17 -3.45
N HIS A 60 29.60 1.71 -4.41
CA HIS A 60 29.15 2.86 -5.18
C HIS A 60 27.98 2.53 -6.13
N THR A 61 28.01 1.36 -6.77
CA THR A 61 26.98 0.92 -7.73
C THR A 61 25.70 0.51 -7.02
N ALA A 62 25.77 -0.20 -5.90
CA ALA A 62 24.61 -0.52 -5.07
C ALA A 62 23.99 0.75 -4.47
N VAL A 63 24.79 1.67 -3.92
CA VAL A 63 24.27 2.95 -3.40
C VAL A 63 23.68 3.80 -4.52
N LYS A 64 24.29 3.81 -5.72
CA LYS A 64 23.73 4.50 -6.89
C LYS A 64 22.41 3.87 -7.34
N HIS A 65 22.33 2.55 -7.46
CA HIS A 65 21.10 1.85 -7.83
C HIS A 65 20.00 2.00 -6.78
N LEU A 66 20.35 1.92 -5.49
CA LEU A 66 19.40 2.17 -4.41
C LEU A 66 18.92 3.61 -4.46
N ARG A 67 19.82 4.59 -4.64
CA ARG A 67 19.44 6.00 -4.80
C ARG A 67 18.55 6.21 -6.01
N GLU A 68 18.91 5.73 -7.19
CA GLU A 68 18.08 5.89 -8.39
C GLU A 68 16.73 5.21 -8.24
N ARG A 69 16.70 3.98 -7.70
CA ARG A 69 15.46 3.24 -7.45
C ARG A 69 14.57 3.93 -6.42
N TYR A 70 15.13 4.34 -5.29
CA TYR A 70 14.38 5.02 -4.23
C TYR A 70 14.03 6.46 -4.60
N GLN A 71 14.83 7.18 -5.38
CA GLN A 71 14.58 8.57 -5.76
C GLN A 71 13.48 8.65 -6.83
N VAL A 72 13.42 7.68 -7.75
CA VAL A 72 12.30 7.51 -8.70
C VAL A 72 11.04 7.06 -7.99
N GLU A 73 11.17 6.20 -6.98
CA GLU A 73 10.03 5.89 -6.11
C GLU A 73 9.61 7.18 -5.38
N LEU A 74 10.42 7.76 -4.50
CA LEU A 74 10.13 8.91 -3.60
C LEU A 74 9.62 10.21 -4.26
N THR A 75 9.60 10.35 -5.59
CA THR A 75 9.19 11.58 -6.26
C THR A 75 7.89 11.38 -7.06
N MET A 76 6.76 11.87 -6.51
CA MET A 76 5.60 12.21 -7.37
C MET A 76 6.02 13.30 -8.34
N SER A 77 5.56 13.24 -9.59
CA SER A 77 5.70 14.41 -10.47
C SER A 77 4.91 15.60 -9.90
N ASP A 78 5.34 16.82 -10.18
CA ASP A 78 4.67 18.03 -9.68
C ASP A 78 3.18 18.07 -10.04
N GLU A 79 2.81 17.53 -11.21
CA GLU A 79 1.41 17.41 -11.63
C GLU A 79 0.60 16.42 -10.79
N GLN A 80 1.23 15.32 -10.36
CA GLN A 80 0.61 14.34 -9.48
C GLN A 80 0.48 14.91 -8.06
N LEU A 81 1.49 15.64 -7.59
CA LEU A 81 1.49 16.26 -6.27
C LEU A 81 0.39 17.32 -6.12
N GLN A 82 0.11 18.10 -7.17
CA GLN A 82 -0.97 19.09 -7.17
C GLN A 82 -2.37 18.47 -7.05
N LYS A 83 -2.54 17.23 -7.50
CA LYS A 83 -3.83 16.51 -7.47
C LYS A 83 -3.93 15.53 -6.30
N ALA A 84 -2.82 15.26 -5.61
CA ALA A 84 -2.74 14.28 -4.55
C ALA A 84 -3.42 14.77 -3.28
N SER A 85 -4.18 13.88 -2.63
CA SER A 85 -4.67 14.13 -1.28
C SER A 85 -3.54 13.99 -0.25
N LEU A 86 -3.70 14.56 0.95
CA LEU A 86 -2.72 14.37 2.04
C LEU A 86 -2.52 12.88 2.37
N ASP A 87 -3.59 12.08 2.32
CA ASP A 87 -3.48 10.64 2.52
C ASP A 87 -2.68 9.98 1.37
N ASP A 88 -2.82 10.45 0.12
CA ASP A 88 -2.07 9.92 -1.02
C ASP A 88 -0.56 10.17 -0.88
N ILE A 89 -0.19 11.33 -0.36
CA ILE A 89 1.20 11.74 -0.12
C ILE A 89 1.80 10.96 1.05
N VAL A 90 1.07 10.85 2.17
CA VAL A 90 1.55 10.17 3.39
C VAL A 90 1.68 8.66 3.20
N PHE A 91 0.81 8.06 2.39
CA PHE A 91 0.76 6.62 2.16
C PHE A 91 1.38 6.18 0.83
N GLN A 92 2.23 7.00 0.21
CA GLN A 92 2.89 6.58 -1.01
C GLN A 92 3.83 5.36 -0.78
N PHE A 93 4.10 4.57 -1.83
CA PHE A 93 5.01 3.41 -1.82
C PHE A 93 4.58 2.22 -0.95
N ARG A 94 5.53 1.66 -0.17
CA ARG A 94 5.32 0.56 0.77
C ARG A 94 4.20 0.85 1.77
N ASN A 95 3.98 2.12 2.12
CA ASN A 95 2.88 2.51 2.99
C ASN A 95 1.50 2.28 2.36
N LYS A 96 1.39 2.27 1.02
CA LYS A 96 0.17 1.90 0.28
C LYS A 96 -0.05 0.40 0.27
N ALA A 97 1.03 -0.36 0.10
CA ALA A 97 1.01 -1.83 0.03
C ALA A 97 0.56 -2.51 1.33
N TYR A 98 0.64 -1.80 2.48
CA TYR A 98 0.18 -2.33 3.77
C TYR A 98 -1.35 -2.39 3.92
N GLY A 99 -2.15 -2.00 2.92
CA GLY A 99 -3.62 -2.07 2.94
C GLY A 99 -4.30 -1.07 3.90
N ALA A 100 -3.54 -0.38 4.75
CA ALA A 100 -4.03 0.68 5.63
C ALA A 100 -4.58 1.89 4.86
N TYR A 101 -4.07 2.12 3.65
CA TYR A 101 -4.52 3.17 2.75
C TYR A 101 -5.96 2.93 2.27
N ASP A 102 -6.25 1.74 1.74
CA ASP A 102 -7.59 1.36 1.27
C ASP A 102 -8.62 1.41 2.41
N LEU A 103 -8.19 1.01 3.62
CA LEU A 103 -9.03 1.08 4.81
C LEU A 103 -9.39 2.54 5.13
N ARG A 104 -8.43 3.48 5.11
CA ARG A 104 -8.72 4.90 5.40
C ARG A 104 -9.63 5.54 4.35
N GLN A 105 -9.44 5.20 3.08
CA GLN A 105 -10.21 5.77 1.99
C GLN A 105 -11.67 5.29 2.02
N SER A 106 -11.89 3.99 2.25
CA SER A 106 -13.22 3.38 2.32
C SER A 106 -13.95 3.65 3.65
N TYR A 107 -13.22 3.85 4.75
CA TYR A 107 -13.79 4.01 6.09
C TYR A 107 -14.73 5.21 6.20
N ARG A 108 -14.33 6.38 5.70
CA ARG A 108 -15.17 7.60 5.81
C ARG A 108 -16.52 7.43 5.12
N LEU A 109 -16.50 6.84 3.92
CA LEU A 109 -17.71 6.62 3.13
C LEU A 109 -18.61 5.57 3.78
N THR A 110 -18.01 4.45 4.21
CA THR A 110 -18.72 3.35 4.89
C THR A 110 -19.34 3.82 6.19
N MET A 111 -18.59 4.55 7.02
CA MET A 111 -19.08 5.08 8.30
C MET A 111 -20.20 6.10 8.12
N ARG A 112 -20.07 7.01 7.15
CA ARG A 112 -21.14 7.96 6.80
C ARG A 112 -22.41 7.22 6.40
N ASN A 113 -22.31 6.26 5.50
CA ASN A 113 -23.46 5.49 5.03
C ASN A 113 -24.10 4.68 6.18
N ALA A 114 -23.28 4.08 7.07
CA ALA A 114 -23.77 3.34 8.24
C ALA A 114 -24.56 4.22 9.22
N ILE A 115 -24.06 5.43 9.53
CA ILE A 115 -24.77 6.38 10.39
C ILE A 115 -26.10 6.80 9.75
N ILE A 116 -26.10 7.12 8.45
CA ILE A 116 -27.32 7.48 7.73
C ILE A 116 -28.33 6.32 7.77
N MET A 117 -27.90 5.09 7.52
CA MET A 117 -28.79 3.92 7.60
C MET A 117 -29.36 3.72 9.01
N ALA A 118 -28.53 3.85 10.05
CA ALA A 118 -28.98 3.67 11.44
C ALA A 118 -30.03 4.72 11.83
N VAL A 119 -29.78 6.00 11.56
CA VAL A 119 -30.73 7.09 11.85
C VAL A 119 -32.01 6.90 11.04
N SER A 120 -31.88 6.58 9.75
CA SER A 120 -33.01 6.36 8.85
C SER A 120 -33.91 5.21 9.34
N PHE A 121 -33.30 4.10 9.74
CA PHE A 121 -34.00 2.95 10.28
C PHE A 121 -34.73 3.29 11.59
N CYS A 122 -34.09 4.03 12.50
CA CYS A 122 -34.73 4.50 13.73
C CYS A 122 -35.95 5.40 13.44
N LEU A 123 -35.83 6.34 12.50
CA LEU A 123 -36.95 7.21 12.10
C LEU A 123 -38.12 6.40 11.52
N MET A 124 -37.82 5.39 10.70
CA MET A 124 -38.83 4.48 10.17
C MET A 124 -39.53 3.70 11.28
N LEU A 125 -38.79 3.14 12.25
CA LEU A 125 -39.37 2.41 13.37
C LEU A 125 -40.28 3.29 14.24
N VAL A 126 -39.85 4.51 14.55
CA VAL A 126 -40.67 5.46 15.32
C VAL A 126 -41.98 5.77 14.60
N ALA A 127 -41.92 6.00 13.28
CA ALA A 127 -43.11 6.25 12.49
C ALA A 127 -44.06 5.04 12.41
N ILE A 128 -43.52 3.82 12.27
CA ILE A 128 -44.33 2.58 12.33
C ILE A 128 -45.02 2.46 13.67
N LEU A 129 -44.29 2.61 14.78
CA LEU A 129 -44.82 2.45 16.13
C LEU A 129 -45.93 3.48 16.44
N ASP A 130 -45.74 4.74 16.04
CA ASP A 130 -46.77 5.78 16.19
C ASP A 130 -48.01 5.49 15.32
N GLY A 131 -47.81 5.06 14.07
CA GLY A 131 -48.91 4.68 13.17
C GLY A 131 -49.72 3.49 13.69
N LEU A 132 -49.06 2.48 14.25
CA LEU A 132 -49.73 1.34 14.90
C LEU A 132 -50.53 1.77 16.14
N ASN A 133 -49.99 2.69 16.94
CA ASN A 133 -50.65 3.19 18.14
C ASN A 133 -51.88 4.05 17.82
N ARG A 134 -51.78 4.94 16.82
CA ARG A 134 -52.86 5.86 16.42
C ARG A 134 -53.92 5.22 15.53
N LYS A 135 -53.64 4.05 14.92
CA LYS A 135 -54.49 3.33 13.93
C LYS A 135 -54.86 4.14 12.68
N GLU A 136 -54.32 5.34 12.53
CA GLU A 136 -54.47 6.21 11.38
C GLU A 136 -53.07 6.60 10.89
N TRP A 137 -52.87 6.52 9.58
CA TRP A 137 -51.60 6.89 8.95
C TRP A 137 -51.75 8.20 8.22
N SER A 138 -50.92 9.19 8.57
CA SER A 138 -50.87 10.47 7.87
C SER A 138 -49.44 10.78 7.44
N TYR A 139 -49.24 11.03 6.15
CA TYR A 139 -47.94 11.42 5.60
C TYR A 139 -47.59 12.89 5.84
N VAL A 140 -48.59 13.72 6.21
CA VAL A 140 -48.43 15.16 6.44
C VAL A 140 -48.09 15.45 7.91
N SER A 141 -48.16 14.45 8.80
CA SER A 141 -47.79 14.59 10.21
C SER A 141 -46.27 14.58 10.41
N LEU A 142 -45.82 14.97 11.61
CA LEU A 142 -44.41 14.91 12.01
C LEU A 142 -43.84 13.48 11.88
N THR A 143 -44.65 12.46 12.18
CA THR A 143 -44.27 11.05 12.07
C THR A 143 -44.31 10.54 10.63
N GLY A 144 -45.21 11.06 9.79
CA GLY A 144 -45.20 10.84 8.35
C GLY A 144 -43.95 11.42 7.67
N LEU A 145 -43.51 12.61 8.07
CA LEU A 145 -42.24 13.19 7.60
C LEU A 145 -41.03 12.36 8.04
N ALA A 146 -41.01 11.87 9.29
CA ALA A 146 -39.97 10.98 9.77
C ALA A 146 -39.89 9.68 8.93
N TRP A 147 -41.03 9.11 8.55
CA TRP A 147 -41.08 7.96 7.64
C TRP A 147 -40.45 8.26 6.28
N ILE A 148 -40.85 9.37 5.64
CA ILE A 148 -40.34 9.75 4.32
C ILE A 148 -38.83 10.00 4.37
N LEU A 149 -38.34 10.72 5.38
CA LEU A 149 -36.92 10.97 5.59
C LEU A 149 -36.14 9.68 5.83
N GLY A 150 -36.71 8.75 6.60
CA GLY A 150 -36.11 7.43 6.82
C GLY A 150 -36.00 6.61 5.54
N VAL A 151 -37.06 6.54 4.73
CA VAL A 151 -37.02 5.84 3.43
C VAL A 151 -36.03 6.52 2.46
N ALA A 152 -36.01 7.85 2.40
CA ALA A 152 -35.09 8.59 1.56
C ALA A 152 -33.63 8.39 1.99
N GLY A 153 -33.34 8.41 3.29
CA GLY A 153 -31.99 8.17 3.81
C GLY A 153 -31.51 6.73 3.57
N MET A 154 -32.40 5.74 3.72
CA MET A 154 -32.08 4.34 3.45
C MET A 154 -31.78 4.10 1.97
N THR A 155 -32.59 4.67 1.07
CA THR A 155 -32.37 4.57 -0.39
C THR A 155 -31.09 5.30 -0.80
N TYR A 156 -30.83 6.50 -0.28
CA TYR A 156 -29.59 7.23 -0.53
C TYR A 156 -28.35 6.44 -0.09
N ALA A 157 -28.36 5.89 1.13
CA ALA A 157 -27.22 5.11 1.63
C ALA A 157 -26.98 3.83 0.81
N GLY A 158 -28.04 3.14 0.41
CA GLY A 158 -27.96 1.96 -0.46
C GLY A 158 -27.37 2.28 -1.84
N VAL A 159 -27.84 3.35 -2.49
CA VAL A 159 -27.31 3.79 -3.79
C VAL A 159 -25.86 4.26 -3.67
N SER A 160 -25.54 5.05 -2.64
CA SER A 160 -24.19 5.51 -2.32
C SER A 160 -23.21 4.34 -2.17
N TRP A 161 -23.61 3.30 -1.44
CA TRP A 161 -22.81 2.09 -1.29
C TRP A 161 -22.66 1.30 -2.59
N TYR A 162 -23.74 1.14 -3.38
CA TYR A 162 -23.68 0.45 -4.66
C TYR A 162 -22.72 1.12 -5.64
N LEU A 163 -22.80 2.46 -5.77
CA LEU A 163 -21.90 3.23 -6.61
C LEU A 163 -20.44 3.14 -6.16
N ALA A 164 -20.20 3.12 -4.84
CA ALA A 164 -18.86 2.92 -4.28
C ALA A 164 -18.28 1.56 -4.68
N ARG A 165 -19.09 0.50 -4.57
CA ARG A 165 -18.67 -0.87 -4.90
C ARG A 165 -18.40 -1.05 -6.39
N VAL A 166 -19.19 -0.44 -7.26
CA VAL A 166 -18.96 -0.45 -8.72
C VAL A 166 -17.63 0.24 -9.05
N ARG A 167 -17.32 1.35 -8.37
CA ARG A 167 -16.07 2.07 -8.57
C ARG A 167 -14.86 1.23 -8.17
N GLU A 168 -14.92 0.54 -7.04
CA GLU A 168 -13.83 -0.36 -6.59
C GLU A 168 -13.55 -1.48 -7.61
N GLN A 169 -14.58 -2.07 -8.23
CA GLN A 169 -14.41 -3.11 -9.25
C GLN A 169 -13.76 -2.62 -10.56
N GLN A 170 -13.92 -1.33 -10.90
CA GLN A 170 -13.29 -0.75 -12.09
C GLN A 170 -11.78 -0.50 -11.92
N PHE A 171 -11.28 -0.35 -10.69
CA PHE A 171 -9.86 -0.10 -10.42
C PHE A 171 -9.04 -1.37 -10.17
N SER A 172 -9.67 -2.55 -10.15
CA SER A 172 -9.02 -3.85 -9.95
C SER A 172 -8.81 -4.66 -11.24
N VAL A 173 -8.96 -4.03 -12.42
CA VAL A 173 -8.66 -4.58 -13.77
C VAL A 173 -7.55 -3.77 -14.40
#